data_AF-A0A7W5J6K3-F1
#
_entry.id   AF-A0A7W5J6K3-F1
#
_cell.length_a   1.000
_cell.length_b   1.000
_cell.length_c   1.000
_cell.angle_alpha   90.00
_cell.angle_beta   90.00
_cell.angle_gamma   90.00
#
_symmetry.space_group_name_H-M   'P 1'
#
loop_
_entity.id
_entity.type
_entity.pdbx_description
1 polymer ?
#
loop_
_entity_poly.entity_id
_entity_poly.type
_entity_poly.pdbx_seq_one_letter_code
_entity_poly.pdbx_strand_id
1 'polypeptide(L)' 'MTTLDQLTAQLEALEAKLPDLLEAYPADGDFWMAFAGEADAIEDQAAEHVGVVNQRINAMLARHGRYLVALEPDA' A
#
# COMPACT_ATOMS: atom_id res chain seq x y z
N MET A 1 4.12 2.99 20.66
CA MET A 1 4.49 3.91 19.56
C MET A 1 5.29 3.08 18.57
N THR A 2 4.73 2.86 17.39
CA THR A 2 5.45 2.22 16.27
C THR A 2 6.40 3.27 15.69
N THR A 3 7.65 2.90 15.50
CA THR A 3 8.66 3.80 14.91
C THR A 3 8.56 3.79 13.39
N LEU A 4 9.09 4.84 12.74
CA LEU A 4 9.18 4.90 11.28
C LEU A 4 9.92 3.69 10.68
N ASP A 5 10.94 3.17 11.37
CA ASP A 5 11.68 1.97 10.95
C ASP A 5 10.79 0.72 10.94
N GLN A 6 9.97 0.53 11.97
CA GLN A 6 9.00 -0.56 12.05
C GLN A 6 7.89 -0.44 11.00
N LEU A 7 7.43 0.78 10.71
CA LEU A 7 6.48 1.03 9.62
C LEU A 7 7.12 0.72 8.26
N THR A 8 8.39 1.08 8.07
CA THR A 8 9.14 0.80 6.84
C THR A 8 9.26 -0.70 6.62
N ALA A 9 9.63 -1.48 7.64
CA ALA A 9 9.70 -2.93 7.53
C ALA A 9 8.34 -3.57 7.19
N GLN A 10 7.24 -3.05 7.76
CA GLN A 10 5.88 -3.50 7.43
C GLN A 10 5.51 -3.19 5.97
N LEU A 11 5.87 -2.00 5.48
CA LEU A 11 5.65 -1.59 4.10
C LEU A 11 6.47 -2.41 3.10
N GLU A 12 7.71 -2.76 3.45
CA GLU A 12 8.54 -3.66 2.64
C GLU A 12 7.95 -5.07 2.58
N ALA A 13 7.42 -5.57 3.70
CA ALA A 13 6.71 -6.85 3.72
C ALA A 13 5.43 -6.81 2.87
N LEU A 14 4.66 -5.73 2.92
CA LEU A 14 3.47 -5.54 2.07
C LEU A 14 3.85 -5.47 0.59
N GLU A 15 4.89 -4.72 0.24
CA GLU A 15 5.38 -4.61 -1.14
C GLU A 15 5.89 -5.97 -1.67
N ALA A 16 6.53 -6.79 -0.84
CA ALA A 16 6.98 -8.12 -1.23
C ALA A 16 5.81 -9.09 -1.51
N LYS A 17 4.66 -8.93 -0.83
CA LYS A 17 3.44 -9.73 -1.05
C LYS A 17 2.62 -9.26 -2.24
N LEU A 18 2.83 -8.02 -2.70
CA LEU A 18 2.04 -7.41 -3.76
C LEU A 18 1.93 -8.27 -5.04
N PRO A 19 3.00 -8.86 -5.60
CA PRO A 19 2.88 -9.73 -6.77
C PRO A 19 2.01 -10.96 -6.51
N ASP A 20 2.14 -11.61 -5.34
CA ASP A 20 1.31 -12.77 -4.99
C ASP A 20 -0.16 -12.37 -4.81
N LEU A 21 -0.43 -11.20 -4.22
CA LEU A 21 -1.79 -10.64 -4.12
C LEU A 21 -2.40 -10.37 -5.50
N LEU A 22 -1.61 -9.85 -6.44
CA LEU A 22 -2.06 -9.59 -7.81
C LEU A 22 -2.37 -10.88 -8.58
N GLU A 23 -1.61 -11.95 -8.32
CA GLU A 23 -1.86 -13.26 -8.93
C GLU A 23 -3.06 -13.97 -8.30
N ALA A 24 -3.20 -13.90 -6.97
CA ALA A 24 -4.30 -14.52 -6.23
C ALA A 24 -5.64 -13.80 -6.46
N TYR A 25 -5.61 -12.47 -6.69
CA TYR A 25 -6.79 -11.63 -6.86
C TYR A 25 -6.71 -10.83 -8.17
N PRO A 26 -6.98 -11.46 -9.32
CA PRO A 26 -6.90 -10.79 -10.62
C PRO A 26 -8.01 -9.75 -10.82
N ALA A 27 -9.13 -9.87 -10.08
CA ALA A 27 -10.20 -8.89 -10.09
C ALA A 27 -9.86 -7.71 -9.17
N ASP A 28 -9.97 -6.48 -9.69
CA ASP A 28 -9.56 -5.29 -8.96
C ASP A 28 -10.26 -5.13 -7.61
N GLY A 29 -11.56 -5.44 -7.53
CA GLY A 29 -12.32 -5.36 -6.28
C GLY A 29 -11.80 -6.31 -5.20
N ASP A 30 -11.48 -7.55 -5.59
CA ASP A 30 -10.95 -8.57 -4.66
C ASP A 30 -9.53 -8.21 -4.21
N PHE A 31 -8.70 -7.71 -5.14
CA PHE A 31 -7.37 -7.20 -4.82
C PHE A 31 -7.45 -6.06 -3.81
N TRP A 32 -8.29 -5.06 -4.06
CA TRP A 32 -8.42 -3.91 -3.15
C TRP A 32 -8.96 -4.32 -1.79
N MET A 33 -9.88 -5.28 -1.73
CA MET A 33 -10.39 -5.81 -0.46
C MET A 33 -9.29 -6.51 0.35
N ALA A 34 -8.43 -7.30 -0.30
CA ALA A 34 -7.32 -7.97 0.35
C ALA A 34 -6.20 -7.00 0.76
N PHE A 35 -5.84 -6.07 -0.14
CA PHE A 35 -4.78 -5.08 0.08
C PHE A 35 -5.15 -4.06 1.17
N ALA A 36 -6.39 -3.54 1.15
CA ALA A 36 -6.83 -2.52 2.11
C ALA A 36 -6.73 -3.00 3.55
N GLY A 37 -7.02 -4.27 3.84
CA GLY A 37 -6.89 -4.81 5.20
C GLY A 37 -5.46 -4.75 5.75
N GLU A 38 -4.44 -5.00 4.91
CA GLU A 38 -3.04 -4.88 5.33
C GLU A 38 -2.57 -3.41 5.36
N ALA A 39 -3.00 -2.60 4.40
CA ALA A 39 -2.67 -1.17 4.34
C ALA A 39 -3.26 -0.39 5.52
N ASP A 40 -4.55 -0.56 5.82
CA ASP A 40 -5.25 0.09 6.93
C ASP A 40 -4.57 -0.21 8.28
N ALA A 41 -4.14 -1.46 8.49
CA ALA A 41 -3.44 -1.84 9.71
C ALA A 41 -2.09 -1.12 9.88
N ILE A 42 -1.41 -0.76 8.78
CA ILE A 42 -0.16 0.02 8.80
C ILE A 42 -0.47 1.50 8.98
N GLU A 43 -1.50 2.03 8.31
CA GLU A 43 -1.96 3.41 8.44
C GLU A 43 -2.42 3.74 9.87
N ASP A 44 -3.19 2.84 10.51
CA ASP A 44 -3.62 2.95 11.91
C ASP A 44 -2.45 3.02 12.89
N GLN A 45 -1.34 2.35 12.57
CA GLN A 45 -0.11 2.38 13.37
C GLN A 45 0.76 3.61 13.09
N ALA A 46 0.55 4.29 11.97
CA ALA A 46 1.45 5.32 11.47
C ALA A 46 1.42 6.60 12.32
N ALA A 47 0.27 6.95 12.89
CA ALA A 47 0.05 8.19 13.65
C ALA A 47 0.64 9.43 12.94
N GLU A 48 1.67 10.07 13.52
CA GLU A 48 2.34 11.23 12.92
C GLU A 48 3.08 10.93 11.59
N HIS A 49 3.36 9.66 11.31
CA HIS A 49 4.03 9.20 10.09
C HIS A 49 3.07 8.84 8.95
N VAL A 50 1.76 9.04 9.10
CA VAL A 50 0.75 8.66 8.09
C VAL A 50 1.04 9.26 6.70
N GLY A 51 1.58 10.48 6.63
CA GLY A 51 1.96 11.09 5.35
C GLY A 51 3.05 10.32 4.61
N VAL A 52 4.05 9.81 5.34
CA VAL A 52 5.16 9.02 4.77
C VAL A 52 4.67 7.63 4.36
N VAL A 53 3.82 7.01 5.20
CA VAL A 53 3.20 5.71 4.91
C VAL A 53 2.37 5.78 3.63
N ASN A 54 1.48 6.77 3.51
CA ASN A 54 0.63 6.94 2.32
C ASN A 54 1.45 7.21 1.05
N GLN A 55 2.53 7.99 1.14
CA GLN A 55 3.43 8.20 0.01
C GLN A 55 4.10 6.89 -0.43
N ARG A 56 4.56 6.07 0.53
CA ARG A 56 5.22 4.80 0.22
C ARG A 56 4.25 3.76 -0.35
N ILE A 57 3.02 3.73 0.14
CA ILE A 57 1.93 2.89 -0.39
C ILE A 57 1.59 3.26 -1.84
N ASN A 58 1.42 4.56 -2.13
CA ASN A 58 1.19 5.00 -3.50
C ASN A 58 2.37 4.66 -4.42
N ALA A 59 3.61 4.84 -3.94
CA ALA A 59 4.80 4.53 -4.71
C ALA A 59 4.94 3.03 -5.04
N MET A 60 4.60 2.13 -4.09
CA MET A 60 4.62 0.69 -4.37
C MET A 60 3.54 0.31 -5.39
N LEU A 61 2.31 0.82 -5.25
CA LEU A 61 1.22 0.49 -6.17
C LEU A 61 1.47 1.00 -7.59
N ALA A 62 2.07 2.20 -7.72
CA ALA A 62 2.40 2.79 -9.01
C ALA A 62 3.37 1.91 -9.83
N ARG A 63 4.29 1.19 -9.17
CA ARG A 63 5.22 0.24 -9.82
C ARG A 63 4.48 -0.91 -10.50
N HIS A 64 3.28 -1.23 -10.04
CA HIS A 64 2.41 -2.27 -10.58
C HIS A 64 1.26 -1.69 -11.43
N GLY A 65 1.34 -0.40 -11.80
CA GLY A 65 0.33 0.27 -12.62
C GLY A 65 -0.99 0.56 -11.91
N ARG A 66 -0.99 0.58 -10.57
CA ARG A 66 -2.17 0.86 -9.74
C ARG A 66 -2.01 2.17 -8.98
N TYR A 67 -3.11 2.85 -8.70
CA TYR A 67 -3.12 4.09 -7.92
C TYR A 67 -4.32 4.12 -6.97
N LEU A 68 -4.11 4.53 -5.71
CA LEU A 68 -5.20 4.72 -4.73
C LEU A 68 -5.98 6.00 -5.01
N VAL A 69 -5.26 7.07 -5.35
CA VAL A 69 -5.84 8.27 -5.96
C VAL A 69 -5.54 8.17 -7.44
N ALA A 70 -6.57 8.18 -8.28
CA ALA A 70 -6.38 8.41 -9.70
C ALA A 70 -5.69 9.77 -9.87
N LEU A 71 -4.37 9.78 -9.87
CA LEU A 71 -3.61 10.82 -10.55
C LEU A 71 -3.93 10.54 -12.00
N GLU A 72 -5.00 11.15 -12.50
CA GLU A 72 -5.20 11.29 -13.94
C GLU A 72 -3.87 11.80 -14.47
N PRO A 73 -3.18 11.04 -15.35
CA PRO A 73 -2.01 11.59 -16.01
C PRO A 73 -2.52 12.81 -16.77
N ASP A 74 -2.05 13.99 -16.36
CA ASP A 74 -2.36 15.27 -17.01
C ASP A 74 -2.23 15.07 -18.53
N ALA A 75 -3.36 15.25 -19.24
CA ALA A 75 -3.52 14.98 -20.66
C ALA A 75 -2.79 16.00 -21.53
#